data_AF-A0A7R7ID12-F1
#
_entry.id   AF-A0A7R7ID12-F1
#
_cell.length_a   1.000
_cell.length_b   1.000
_cell.length_c   1.000
_cell.angle_alpha   90.00
_cell.angle_beta   90.00
_cell.angle_gamma   90.00
#
_symmetry.space_group_name_H-M   'P 1'
#
loop_
_entity.id
_entity.type
_entity.pdbx_description
1 polymer ?
#
loop_
_entity_poly.entity_id
_entity_poly.type
_entity_poly.pdbx_seq_one_letter_code
_entity_poly.pdbx_strand_id
1 'polypeptide(L)'
;MQTALDMYIKEYHNLNEYVDTIGRVPARCYNIGSIYYFLGDIEKAKEYFERMCSSRKCDFCTTMECYEALIGKALLLEYQKEYRKAEEYYKKVLTYDVNNAFSQHALKRLAKMK
;
A
#
# COMPACT_ATOMS: atom_id res chain seq x y z
N MET A 1 -17.44 -10.84 12.81
CA MET A 1 -17.17 -9.73 11.85
C MET A 1 -16.51 -10.35 10.64
N GLN A 2 -17.01 -10.06 9.43
CA GLN A 2 -16.36 -10.46 8.18
C GLN A 2 -15.27 -9.44 7.87
N THR A 3 -14.02 -9.85 7.68
CA THR A 3 -12.94 -8.93 7.27
C THR A 3 -13.05 -8.61 5.78
N ALA A 4 -12.41 -7.53 5.32
CA ALA A 4 -12.36 -7.20 3.88
C ALA A 4 -11.75 -8.34 3.06
N LEU A 5 -10.77 -9.07 3.61
CA LEU A 5 -10.18 -10.25 2.98
C LEU A 5 -11.20 -11.37 2.83
N ASP A 6 -12.01 -11.63 3.85
CA ASP A 6 -13.02 -12.68 3.77
C ASP A 6 -14.13 -12.34 2.76
N MET A 7 -14.40 -11.05 2.51
CA MET A 7 -15.29 -10.62 1.43
C MET A 7 -14.67 -10.88 0.05
N TYR A 8 -13.39 -10.56 -0.14
CA TYR A 8 -12.69 -10.84 -1.40
C TYR A 8 -12.61 -12.34 -1.68
N ILE A 9 -12.31 -13.15 -0.67
CA ILE A 9 -12.28 -14.63 -0.80
C ILE A 9 -13.68 -15.17 -1.12
N LYS A 10 -14.75 -14.60 -0.55
CA LYS A 10 -16.12 -15.02 -0.86
C LYS A 10 -16.51 -14.73 -2.32
N GLU A 11 -16.11 -13.59 -2.86
CA GLU A 11 -16.46 -13.16 -4.23
C GLU A 11 -15.56 -13.79 -5.31
N TYR A 12 -14.27 -13.99 -5.01
CA TYR A 12 -13.25 -14.43 -5.96
C TYR A 12 -12.63 -15.79 -5.63
N HIS A 13 -13.23 -16.56 -4.71
CA HIS A 13 -12.73 -17.85 -4.17
C HIS A 13 -11.42 -17.78 -3.38
N ASN A 14 -10.47 -16.92 -3.76
CA ASN A 14 -9.19 -16.70 -3.12
C ASN A 14 -8.60 -15.31 -3.46
N LEU A 15 -7.55 -14.90 -2.74
CA LEU A 15 -6.91 -13.61 -2.93
C LEU A 15 -6.11 -13.50 -4.24
N ASN A 16 -5.65 -14.61 -4.82
CA ASN A 16 -4.90 -14.58 -6.08
C ASN A 16 -5.83 -14.25 -7.25
N GLU A 17 -6.98 -14.90 -7.36
CA GLU A 17 -8.01 -14.57 -8.36
C GLU A 17 -8.49 -13.11 -8.23
N TYR A 18 -8.64 -12.62 -7.00
CA TYR A 18 -8.87 -11.20 -6.77
C TYR A 18 -7.71 -10.36 -7.33
N VAL A 19 -6.46 -10.64 -6.99
CA VAL A 19 -5.34 -9.83 -7.48
C VAL A 19 -5.16 -9.90 -9.00
N ASP A 20 -5.27 -11.09 -9.60
CA ASP A 20 -4.92 -11.37 -11.00
C ASP A 20 -5.98 -10.92 -12.02
N THR A 21 -7.04 -10.26 -11.56
CA THR A 21 -7.99 -9.59 -12.46
C THR A 21 -7.27 -8.47 -13.24
N ILE A 22 -7.32 -8.58 -14.57
CA ILE A 22 -6.53 -7.76 -15.52
C ILE A 22 -6.66 -6.25 -15.22
N GLY A 23 -5.51 -5.57 -15.17
CA GLY A 23 -5.42 -4.11 -15.07
C GLY A 23 -5.55 -3.52 -13.67
N ARG A 24 -5.78 -4.34 -12.62
CA ARG A 24 -5.96 -3.88 -11.23
C ARG A 24 -4.98 -4.45 -10.21
N VAL A 25 -4.01 -5.25 -10.65
CA VAL A 25 -3.03 -5.94 -9.79
C VAL A 25 -2.35 -4.98 -8.79
N PRO A 26 -1.79 -3.81 -9.19
CA PRO A 26 -1.12 -2.92 -8.23
C PRO A 26 -2.04 -2.44 -7.10
N ALA A 27 -3.22 -1.93 -7.44
CA ALA A 27 -4.16 -1.38 -6.46
C ALA A 27 -4.72 -2.47 -5.52
N ARG A 28 -5.01 -3.67 -6.04
CA ARG A 28 -5.52 -4.79 -5.25
C ARG A 28 -4.45 -5.33 -4.30
N CYS A 29 -3.20 -5.43 -4.76
CA CYS A 29 -2.06 -5.76 -3.91
C CYS A 29 -1.85 -4.72 -2.81
N TYR A 30 -1.92 -3.42 -3.12
CA TYR A 30 -1.83 -2.37 -2.10
C TYR A 30 -2.91 -2.50 -1.01
N ASN A 31 -4.16 -2.76 -1.40
CA ASN A 31 -5.26 -2.93 -0.46
C ASN A 31 -5.03 -4.12 0.48
N ILE A 32 -4.67 -5.28 -0.07
CA ILE A 32 -4.40 -6.48 0.73
C ILE A 32 -3.19 -6.26 1.64
N GLY A 33 -2.10 -5.70 1.11
CA GLY A 33 -0.90 -5.39 1.88
C GLY A 33 -1.19 -4.44 3.03
N SER A 34 -2.00 -3.41 2.80
CA SER A 34 -2.44 -2.48 3.85
C SER A 34 -3.28 -3.18 4.93
N ILE A 35 -4.19 -4.08 4.54
CA ILE A 35 -4.98 -4.85 5.52
C ILE A 35 -4.06 -5.70 6.39
N TYR A 36 -3.14 -6.46 5.80
CA TYR A 36 -2.19 -7.27 6.57
C TYR A 36 -1.28 -6.41 7.46
N TYR A 37 -0.85 -5.25 6.98
CA TYR A 37 -0.07 -4.30 7.78
C TYR A 37 -0.82 -3.88 9.05
N PHE A 38 -2.09 -3.48 8.92
CA PHE A 38 -2.92 -3.08 10.07
C PHE A 38 -3.34 -4.24 10.97
N LEU A 39 -3.36 -5.47 10.44
CA LEU A 39 -3.53 -6.70 11.24
C LEU A 39 -2.24 -7.13 11.96
N GLY A 40 -1.10 -6.51 11.65
CA GLY A 40 0.22 -6.85 12.22
C GLY A 40 0.95 -8.00 11.53
N ASP A 41 0.40 -8.56 10.45
CA ASP A 41 1.05 -9.60 9.64
C ASP A 41 1.96 -8.94 8.58
N ILE A 42 3.13 -8.48 9.04
CA ILE A 42 4.03 -7.66 8.22
C ILE A 42 4.68 -8.45 7.09
N GLU A 43 4.92 -9.75 7.28
CA GLU A 43 5.49 -10.60 6.23
C GLU A 43 4.54 -10.68 5.03
N LYS A 44 3.24 -10.90 5.26
CA LYS A 44 2.25 -10.84 4.18
C LYS A 44 2.10 -9.44 3.61
N ALA A 45 2.11 -8.40 4.45
CA ALA A 45 2.04 -7.03 3.97
C ALA A 45 3.15 -6.73 2.95
N LYS A 46 4.38 -7.15 3.28
CA LYS A 46 5.56 -7.03 2.43
C LYS A 46 5.39 -7.81 1.12
N GLU A 47 4.96 -9.06 1.18
CA GLU A 47 4.71 -9.90 -0.02
C GLU A 47 3.80 -9.19 -1.03
N TYR A 48 2.68 -8.63 -0.57
CA TYR A 48 1.74 -7.94 -1.45
C TYR A 48 2.28 -6.58 -1.93
N PHE A 49 2.99 -5.82 -1.10
CA PHE A 49 3.63 -4.58 -1.54
C PHE A 49 4.75 -4.82 -2.59
N GLU A 50 5.49 -5.91 -2.47
CA GLU A 50 6.49 -6.33 -3.47
C GLU A 50 5.81 -6.81 -4.77
N ARG A 51 4.75 -7.63 -4.67
CA ARG A 51 3.97 -8.09 -5.83
C ARG A 51 3.38 -6.93 -6.63
N MET A 52 2.92 -5.87 -5.96
CA MET A 52 2.50 -4.64 -6.62
C MET A 52 3.62 -4.04 -7.47
N CYS A 53 4.84 -3.92 -6.92
CA CYS A 53 5.97 -3.29 -7.59
C CYS A 53 6.50 -4.12 -8.77
N SER A 54 6.38 -5.45 -8.72
CA SER A 54 6.80 -6.36 -9.80
C SER A 54 5.75 -6.55 -10.89
N SER A 55 4.51 -6.12 -10.65
CA SER A 55 3.41 -6.28 -11.60
C SER A 55 3.46 -5.25 -12.74
N ARG A 56 2.81 -5.57 -13.86
CA ARG A 56 2.64 -4.63 -14.98
C ARG A 56 1.94 -3.37 -14.47
N LYS A 57 2.43 -2.19 -14.89
CA LYS A 57 1.78 -0.90 -14.60
C LYS A 57 0.29 -0.96 -14.95
N CYS A 58 -0.56 -0.32 -14.14
CA CYS A 58 -1.98 -0.21 -14.46
C CYS A 58 -2.15 0.44 -15.83
N ASP A 59 -3.08 -0.07 -16.65
CA ASP A 59 -3.30 0.42 -18.02
C ASP A 59 -3.71 1.91 -18.08
N PHE A 60 -4.21 2.46 -16.97
CA PHE A 60 -4.64 3.85 -16.83
C PHE A 60 -3.65 4.74 -16.06
N CYS A 61 -2.46 4.23 -15.72
CA CYS A 61 -1.49 4.99 -14.94
C CYS A 61 -0.68 5.91 -15.84
N THR A 62 -0.89 7.23 -15.71
CA THR A 62 -0.11 8.26 -16.43
C THR A 62 1.18 8.66 -15.70
N THR A 63 1.38 8.19 -14.47
CA THR A 63 2.53 8.59 -13.65
C THR A 63 3.73 7.66 -13.83
N MET A 64 4.93 8.22 -13.67
CA MET A 64 6.19 7.48 -13.77
C MET A 64 6.34 6.44 -12.67
N GLU A 65 5.91 6.79 -11.45
CA GLU A 65 5.88 5.92 -10.27
C GLU A 65 4.45 5.86 -9.68
N CYS A 66 4.06 4.69 -9.17
CA CYS A 66 2.79 4.46 -8.47
C CYS A 66 2.92 4.97 -7.02
N TYR A 67 2.04 5.87 -6.59
CA TYR A 67 2.12 6.44 -5.25
C TYR A 67 1.74 5.43 -4.17
N GLU A 68 0.83 4.48 -4.45
CA GLU A 68 0.50 3.37 -3.54
C GLU A 68 1.74 2.52 -3.23
N ALA A 69 2.65 2.36 -4.19
CA ALA A 69 3.93 1.70 -3.98
C ALA A 69 4.88 2.48 -3.06
N LEU A 70 4.89 3.80 -3.17
CA LEU A 70 5.65 4.65 -2.25
C LEU A 70 5.06 4.60 -0.83
N ILE A 71 3.72 4.58 -0.71
CA ILE A 71 3.04 4.43 0.58
C ILE A 71 3.33 3.06 1.21
N GLY A 72 3.25 1.98 0.43
CA GLY A 72 3.56 0.62 0.93
C GLY A 72 4.99 0.52 1.47
N LYS A 73 5.97 1.13 0.76
CA LYS A 73 7.36 1.24 1.25
C LYS A 73 7.45 2.06 2.54
N ALA A 74 6.76 3.19 2.62
CA ALA A 74 6.74 4.03 3.81
C ALA A 74 6.20 3.26 5.02
N LEU A 75 5.11 2.51 4.87
CA LEU A 75 4.53 1.69 5.93
C LEU A 75 5.51 0.63 6.45
N LEU A 76 6.20 -0.09 5.57
CA LEU A 76 7.22 -1.07 5.99
C LEU A 76 8.37 -0.41 6.78
N LEU A 77 8.81 0.78 6.37
CA LEU A 77 9.82 1.56 7.09
C LEU A 77 9.32 2.03 8.47
N GLU A 78 8.05 2.40 8.57
CA GLU A 78 7.45 2.75 9.86
C GLU A 78 7.44 1.58 10.83
N TYR A 79 7.12 0.37 10.36
CA TYR A 79 7.20 -0.83 11.19
C TYR A 79 8.64 -1.09 11.67
N GLN A 80 9.62 -0.83 10.81
CA GLN A 80 11.05 -0.90 11.15
C GLN A 80 11.53 0.26 12.04
N LYS A 81 10.64 1.18 12.45
CA LYS A 81 10.96 2.41 13.20
C LYS A 81 11.92 3.36 12.47
N GLU A 82 12.05 3.20 11.17
CA GLU A 82 12.85 4.05 10.27
C GLU A 82 12.04 5.28 9.85
N TYR A 83 11.51 6.02 10.83
CA TYR A 83 10.52 7.08 10.63
C TYR A 83 11.01 8.21 9.71
N ARG A 84 12.30 8.57 9.77
CA ARG A 84 12.87 9.59 8.88
C ARG A 84 12.78 9.18 7.41
N LYS A 85 13.10 7.93 7.10
CA LYS A 85 12.99 7.39 5.73
C LYS A 85 11.53 7.30 5.30
N ALA A 86 10.64 6.86 6.20
CA ALA A 86 9.19 6.83 5.91
C ALA A 86 8.64 8.23 5.56
N GLU A 87 9.05 9.27 6.28
CA GLU A 87 8.67 10.66 5.98
C GLU A 87 9.09 11.12 4.58
N GLU A 88 10.28 10.72 4.12
CA GLU A 88 10.75 11.05 2.76
C GLU A 88 9.82 10.47 1.69
N TYR A 89 9.38 9.22 1.86
CA TYR A 89 8.44 8.57 0.94
C TYR A 89 7.06 9.24 0.96
N TYR A 90 6.52 9.57 2.14
CA TYR A 90 5.24 10.30 2.22
C TYR A 90 5.32 11.70 1.60
N LYS A 91 6.42 12.42 1.81
CA LYS A 91 6.65 13.71 1.15
C LYS A 91 6.75 13.54 -0.36
N LYS A 92 7.42 12.49 -0.84
CA LYS A 92 7.50 12.18 -2.28
C LYS A 92 6.10 11.97 -2.87
N VAL A 93 5.22 11.23 -2.19
CA VAL A 93 3.81 11.07 -2.61
C VAL A 93 3.12 12.43 -2.75
N LEU A 94 3.31 13.33 -1.78
CA LEU A 94 2.70 14.67 -1.82
C LEU A 94 3.25 15.58 -2.93
N THR A 95 4.40 15.26 -3.54
CA THR A 95 4.88 15.97 -4.75
C THR A 95 4.07 15.60 -5.99
N TYR A 96 3.46 14.41 -6.01
CA TYR A 96 2.60 13.95 -7.11
C TYR A 96 1.13 14.28 -6.86
N ASP A 97 0.68 14.11 -5.61
CA ASP A 97 -0.69 14.42 -5.18
C ASP A 97 -0.65 15.14 -3.83
N VAL A 98 -0.68 16.47 -3.89
CA VAL A 98 -0.68 17.34 -2.70
C VAL A 98 -1.87 17.06 -1.77
N ASN A 99 -2.96 16.51 -2.31
CA ASN A 99 -4.20 16.24 -1.58
C ASN A 99 -4.28 14.80 -1.05
N ASN A 100 -3.19 14.01 -1.15
CA ASN A 100 -3.18 12.64 -0.66
C ASN A 100 -3.37 12.60 0.88
N ALA A 101 -4.62 12.37 1.30
CA ALA A 101 -5.02 12.45 2.70
C ALA A 101 -4.25 11.46 3.59
N PHE A 102 -3.93 10.28 3.06
CA PHE A 102 -3.16 9.26 3.78
C PHE A 102 -1.77 9.78 4.15
N SER A 103 -1.02 10.30 3.17
CA SER A 103 0.34 10.80 3.37
C SER A 103 0.35 12.03 4.28
N GLN A 104 -0.63 12.94 4.15
CA GLN A 104 -0.77 14.07 5.07
C GLN A 104 -1.01 13.61 6.52
N HIS A 105 -1.91 12.64 6.72
CA HIS A 105 -2.19 12.09 8.04
C HIS A 105 -0.98 11.35 8.62
N ALA A 106 -0.28 10.55 7.81
CA ALA A 106 0.92 9.84 8.22
C ALA A 106 2.02 10.79 8.70
N LEU A 107 2.30 11.87 7.95
CA LEU A 107 3.28 12.88 8.36
C LEU A 107 2.90 13.58 9.67
N LYS A 108 1.62 13.94 9.87
CA LYS A 108 1.13 14.51 11.13
C LYS A 108 1.31 13.55 12.31
N ARG A 109 1.09 12.26 12.08
CA ARG A 109 1.29 11.21 13.09
C ARG A 109 2.77 11.04 13.43
N LEU A 110 3.63 10.94 12.42
CA LEU A 110 5.08 10.78 12.60
C LEU A 110 5.72 11.99 13.30
N ALA A 111 5.24 13.21 13.03
CA ALA A 111 5.71 14.41 13.72
C ALA A 111 5.49 14.39 15.24
N LYS A 112 4.51 13.61 15.75
CA LYS A 112 4.24 13.44 17.19
C LYS A 112 5.05 12.32 17.85
N MET A 113 5.73 11.49 17.06
CA MET A 113 6.52 10.33 17.51
C MET A 113 8.01 10.67 17.65
N LYS A 114 8.37 11.94 17.47
CA LYS A 114 9.73 12.48 17.59
C LYS A 114 9.99 13.02 19.00
#